data_AF-A0A1X2EV01-F1
#
_entry.id   AF-A0A1X2EV01-F1
#
_cell.length_a   1.000
_cell.length_b   1.000
_cell.length_c   1.000
_cell.angle_alpha   90.00
_cell.angle_beta   90.00
_cell.angle_gamma   90.00
#
_symmetry.space_group_name_H-M   'P 1'
#
loop_
_entity.id
_entity.type
_entity.pdbx_description
1 polymer ?
#
loop_
_entity_poly.entity_id
_entity_poly.type
_entity_poly.pdbx_seq_one_letter_code
_entity_poly.pdbx_strand_id
1 'polypeptide(L)'
;MPTVGQPTDQSLPTDLALQLDRATNLADLARGDLSRAMHALPANSSLWLHVDIVRAIGHLRAAAVLVDKIADQLDTAEVVNR
;
A
#
# COMPACT_ATOMS: atom_id res chain seq x y z
N MET A 1 -21.56 -6.88 -41.10
CA MET A 1 -20.32 -7.30 -40.43
C MET A 1 -20.57 -7.22 -38.94
N PRO A 2 -20.39 -8.28 -38.13
CA PRO A 2 -20.47 -8.15 -36.69
C PRO A 2 -19.11 -7.69 -36.17
N THR A 3 -19.11 -6.55 -35.47
CA THR A 3 -17.95 -6.00 -34.79
C THR A 3 -17.50 -6.98 -33.71
N VAL A 4 -16.22 -7.37 -33.79
CA VAL A 4 -15.52 -8.22 -32.83
C VAL A 4 -15.73 -7.68 -31.41
N GLY A 5 -16.26 -8.52 -30.51
CA GLY A 5 -16.41 -8.18 -29.10
C GLY A 5 -15.06 -7.86 -28.50
N GLN A 6 -14.93 -6.67 -27.91
CA GLN A 6 -13.74 -6.33 -27.13
C GLN A 6 -13.61 -7.33 -25.97
N PRO A 7 -12.41 -7.86 -25.70
CA PRO A 7 -12.15 -8.57 -24.46
C PRO A 7 -12.37 -7.57 -23.33
N THR A 8 -13.32 -7.85 -22.46
CA THR A 8 -13.48 -7.09 -21.22
C THR A 8 -12.28 -7.44 -20.36
N ASP A 9 -11.33 -6.51 -20.23
CA ASP A 9 -10.33 -6.52 -19.17
C ASP A 9 -11.09 -6.54 -17.84
N GLN A 10 -11.38 -7.73 -17.35
CA GLN A 10 -11.95 -7.96 -16.04
C GLN A 10 -10.79 -8.05 -15.07
N SER A 11 -10.36 -6.86 -14.65
CA SER A 11 -9.60 -6.63 -13.43
C SER A 11 -10.48 -6.89 -12.21
N LEU A 12 -9.84 -7.13 -11.06
CA LEU A 12 -10.43 -7.11 -9.71
C LEU A 12 -11.66 -6.19 -9.64
N PRO A 13 -12.75 -6.57 -8.92
CA PRO A 13 -13.88 -5.68 -8.70
C PRO A 13 -13.35 -4.30 -8.32
N THR A 14 -13.63 -3.29 -9.17
CA THR A 14 -12.84 -2.05 -9.19
C THR A 14 -12.75 -1.39 -7.82
N ASP A 15 -13.79 -1.57 -7.00
CA ASP A 15 -13.85 -1.06 -5.63
C ASP A 15 -12.83 -1.71 -4.67
N LEU A 16 -12.54 -3.02 -4.79
CA LEU A 16 -11.57 -3.70 -3.92
C LEU A 16 -10.13 -3.36 -4.32
N ALA A 17 -9.80 -3.41 -5.61
CA ALA A 17 -8.48 -2.98 -6.10
C ALA A 17 -8.19 -1.54 -5.70
N LEU A 18 -9.18 -0.66 -5.86
CA LEU A 18 -9.07 0.74 -5.46
C LEU A 18 -8.90 0.92 -3.94
N GLN A 19 -9.53 0.06 -3.13
CA GLN A 19 -9.33 0.08 -1.67
C GLN A 19 -7.91 -0.35 -1.28
N LEU A 20 -7.36 -1.39 -1.91
CA LEU A 20 -6.00 -1.87 -1.64
C LEU A 20 -4.96 -0.83 -2.08
N ASP A 21 -5.11 -0.25 -3.28
CA ASP A 21 -4.25 0.83 -3.76
C ASP A 21 -4.29 2.05 -2.83
N ARG A 22 -5.48 2.47 -2.40
CA ARG A 22 -5.63 3.56 -1.41
C ARG A 22 -4.92 3.24 -0.10
N ALA A 23 -5.02 2.00 0.39
CA ALA A 23 -4.36 1.60 1.63
C ALA A 23 -2.82 1.69 1.52
N THR A 24 -2.26 1.24 0.40
CA THR A 24 -0.82 1.36 0.11
C THR A 24 -0.39 2.83 0.05
N ASN A 25 -1.14 3.66 -0.68
CA ASN A 25 -0.86 5.10 -0.79
C ASN A 25 -0.91 5.82 0.56
N LEU A 26 -1.87 5.49 1.43
CA LEU A 26 -1.95 6.07 2.78
C LEU A 26 -0.78 5.64 3.66
N ALA A 27 -0.34 4.38 3.56
CA ALA A 27 0.84 3.91 4.28
C ALA A 27 2.11 4.67 3.87
N ASP A 28 2.28 4.94 2.58
CA ASP A 28 3.41 5.71 2.08
C ASP A 28 3.37 7.19 2.48
N LEU A 29 2.19 7.81 2.47
CA LEU A 29 2.02 9.18 2.96
C LEU A 29 2.39 9.28 4.44
N ALA A 30 1.85 8.39 5.28
CA ALA A 30 2.16 8.35 6.71
C ALA A 30 3.66 8.13 6.96
N ARG A 31 4.31 7.30 6.14
CA ARG A 31 5.75 7.08 6.21
C ARG A 31 6.54 8.35 5.92
N GLY A 32 6.13 9.11 4.90
CA GLY A 32 6.71 10.41 4.57
C GLY A 32 6.56 11.43 5.70
N ASP A 33 5.38 11.49 6.33
CA ASP A 33 5.12 12.34 7.49
C ASP A 33 6.01 11.99 8.68
N LEU A 34 6.16 10.70 8.98
CA LEU A 34 7.02 10.24 10.08
C LEU A 34 8.51 10.55 9.82
N SER A 35 8.98 10.41 8.57
CA SER A 35 10.34 10.82 8.21
C SER A 35 10.57 12.32 8.42
N ARG A 36 9.60 13.17 8.06
CA ARG A 36 9.68 14.62 8.35
C ARG A 36 9.64 14.90 9.84
N ALA A 37 8.77 14.22 10.59
CA ALA A 37 8.65 14.38 12.04
C ALA A 37 9.97 14.02 12.75
N MET A 38 10.65 12.96 12.31
CA MET A 38 11.96 12.56 12.83
C MET A 38 13.00 13.68 12.69
N HIS A 39 13.03 14.36 11.53
CA HIS A 39 13.95 15.49 11.29
C HIS A 39 13.54 16.77 12.04
N ALA A 40 12.27 16.92 12.39
CA ALA A 40 11.76 18.05 13.15
C ALA A 40 11.86 17.85 14.67
N LEU A 41 12.38 16.71 15.14
CA LEU A 41 12.49 16.45 16.58
C LEU A 41 13.47 17.44 17.25
N PRO A 42 13.10 18.01 18.41
CA PRO A 42 14.00 18.83 19.21
C PRO A 42 15.27 18.06 19.60
N ALA A 43 16.41 18.76 19.66
CA ALA A 43 17.69 18.13 20.03
C ALA A 43 17.74 17.55 21.45
N ASN A 44 16.83 18.01 22.33
CA ASN A 44 16.66 17.50 23.69
C ASN A 44 15.58 16.41 23.82
N SER A 45 15.07 15.90 22.70
CA SER A 45 14.09 14.81 22.70
C SER A 45 14.69 13.48 23.15
N SER A 46 13.86 12.60 23.72
CA SER A 46 14.27 11.25 24.11
C SER A 46 14.67 10.43 22.88
N LEU A 47 15.78 9.71 22.97
CA LEU A 47 16.22 8.76 21.94
C LEU A 47 15.16 7.69 21.64
N TRP A 48 14.32 7.35 22.61
CA TRP A 48 13.22 6.39 22.42
C TRP A 48 12.19 6.88 21.40
N LEU A 49 11.95 8.20 21.29
CA LEU A 49 11.05 8.74 20.27
C LEU A 49 11.58 8.50 18.86
N HIS A 50 12.90 8.62 18.66
CA HIS A 50 13.53 8.27 17.38
C HIS A 50 13.36 6.79 17.05
N VAL A 51 13.59 5.90 18.03
CA VAL A 51 13.44 4.45 17.86
C VAL A 51 11.99 4.10 17.50
N ASP A 52 11.02 4.68 18.19
CA ASP A 52 9.60 4.41 17.95
C ASP A 52 9.16 4.91 16.57
N ILE A 53 9.63 6.08 16.12
CA ILE A 53 9.35 6.59 14.77
C ILE A 53 9.95 5.66 13.71
N VAL A 54 11.21 5.24 13.86
CA VAL A 54 11.86 4.30 12.93
C VAL A 54 11.11 2.96 12.89
N ARG A 55 10.64 2.47 14.05
CA ARG A 55 9.84 1.24 14.14
C ARG A 55 8.50 1.39 13.44
N ALA A 56 7.81 2.51 13.63
CA ALA A 56 6.54 2.81 12.97
C ALA A 56 6.70 2.86 11.44
N ILE A 57 7.76 3.52 10.94
CA ILE A 57 8.13 3.53 9.52
C ILE A 57 8.33 2.10 8.98
N GLY A 58 9.03 1.25 9.74
CA GLY A 58 9.25 -0.15 9.39
C GLY A 58 7.94 -0.93 9.25
N HIS A 59 7.01 -0.76 10.19
CA HIS A 59 5.69 -1.40 10.14
C HIS A 59 4.84 -0.93 8.97
N LEU A 60 4.85 0.37 8.65
CA LEU A 60 4.14 0.91 7.48
C LEU A 60 4.67 0.31 6.18
N ARG A 61 6.00 0.17 6.06
CA ARG A 61 6.61 -0.48 4.90
C ARG A 61 6.20 -1.95 4.78
N ALA A 62 6.20 -2.68 5.90
CA ALA A 62 5.77 -4.07 5.91
C ALA A 62 4.28 -4.22 5.54
N ALA A 63 3.44 -3.32 6.04
CA ALA A 63 2.01 -3.28 5.70
C ALA A 63 1.78 -3.04 4.21
N ALA A 64 2.46 -2.04 3.60
CA ALA A 64 2.35 -1.75 2.18
C ALA A 64 2.72 -2.98 1.31
N VAL A 65 3.83 -3.65 1.62
CA VAL A 65 4.25 -4.88 0.92
C VAL A 65 3.23 -6.01 1.08
N LEU A 66 2.58 -6.14 2.23
CA LEU A 66 1.55 -7.17 2.44
C LEU A 66 0.27 -6.85 1.66
N VAL A 67 -0.13 -5.58 1.60
CA VAL A 67 -1.30 -5.14 0.82
C VAL A 67 -1.07 -5.39 -0.67
N ASP A 68 0.12 -5.05 -1.18
CA ASP A 68 0.54 -5.31 -2.57
C ASP A 68 0.47 -6.80 -2.92
N LYS A 69 1.00 -7.66 -2.04
CA LYS A 69 0.90 -9.13 -2.20
C LYS A 69 -0.53 -9.64 -2.20
N ILE A 70 -1.42 -9.03 -1.41
CA ILE A 70 -2.84 -9.40 -1.39
C ILE A 70 -3.47 -9.05 -2.74
N ALA A 71 -3.17 -7.89 -3.31
CA ALA A 71 -3.64 -7.49 -4.63
C ALA A 71 -3.16 -8.48 -5.70
N ASP A 72 -1.86 -8.78 -5.74
CA ASP A 72 -1.26 -9.75 -6.68
C ASP A 72 -1.90 -11.14 -6.61
N GLN A 73 -2.16 -11.62 -5.38
CA GLN A 73 -2.78 -12.93 -5.15
C GLN A 73 -4.23 -12.97 -5.63
N LEU A 74 -4.98 -11.90 -5.44
CA LEU A 74 -6.37 -11.81 -5.90
C LEU A 74 -6.44 -11.74 -7.42
N ASP A 75 -5.59 -10.93 -8.06
CA ASP A 75 -5.48 -10.87 -9.52
C ASP A 75 -5.12 -12.26 -10.10
N THR A 76 -4.18 -12.97 -9.46
CA THR A 76 -3.79 -14.33 -9.88
C THR A 76 -4.93 -15.34 -9.69
N ALA A 77 -5.63 -15.30 -8.55
CA ALA A 77 -6.74 -16.21 -8.27
C ALA A 77 -7.91 -16.01 -9.25
N GLU A 78 -8.17 -14.78 -9.68
CA GLU A 78 -9.17 -14.48 -10.69
C GLU A 78 -8.80 -15.05 -12.07
N VAL A 79 -7.50 -15.09 -12.41
CA VAL A 79 -7.01 -15.72 -13.65
C VAL A 79 -7.13 -17.25 -13.61
N VAL A 80 -6.93 -17.89 -12.44
CA VAL A 80 -6.89 -19.37 -12.30
C VAL A 80 -8.27 -20.02 -12.18
N ASN A 81 -9.27 -19.31 -11.65
CA ASN A 81 -10.67 -19.81 -11.58
C ASN A 81 -11.43 -19.71 -12.93
N ARG A 82 -10.71 -19.56 -14.04
CA ARG A 82 -11.20 -19.52 -15.42
C ARG A 82 -10.73 -20.76 -16.18
#